data_AF-A0A1V5ATK6-F1
#
_entry.id   AF-A0A1V5ATK6-F1
#
_cell.length_a   1.000
_cell.length_b   1.000
_cell.length_c   1.000
_cell.angle_alpha   90.00
_cell.angle_beta   90.00
_cell.angle_gamma   90.00
#
_symmetry.space_group_name_H-M   'P 1'
#
loop_
_entity.id
_entity.type
_entity.pdbx_description
1 polymer ?
#
loop_
_entity_poly.entity_id
_entity_poly.type
_entity_poly.pdbx_seq_one_letter_code
_entity_poly.pdbx_strand_id
1 'polypeptide(L)'
;MHKTASGERRKALRKEALELAMQSRAAMKAAGVLPQAVPKARALQQEADRLRAEAEALKDRARLEDLSIWTMEKVKSSKKDSRTYYYWMATWREGSHTRNVHLGSCAKMDADAALQKAKAKKAEALGVKF
;
A
#
# COMPACT_ATOMS: atom_id res chain seq x y z
N MET A 1 -0.41 -4.30 -10.28
CA MET A 1 -0.43 -3.93 -8.86
C MET A 1 0.79 -4.58 -8.23
N HIS A 2 1.73 -3.79 -7.75
CA HIS A 2 2.94 -4.32 -7.11
C HIS A 2 2.57 -5.02 -5.79
N LYS A 3 3.39 -6.00 -5.38
CA LYS A 3 3.32 -6.54 -4.03
C LYS A 3 3.86 -5.47 -3.07
N THR A 4 2.98 -4.84 -2.30
CA THR A 4 3.36 -3.86 -1.29
C THR A 4 3.30 -4.50 0.09
N ALA A 5 4.18 -4.09 1.00
CA ALA A 5 4.21 -4.64 2.36
C ALA A 5 2.86 -4.40 3.06
N SER A 6 2.29 -3.20 2.91
CA SER A 6 0.96 -2.88 3.42
C SER A 6 -0.15 -3.69 2.73
N GLY A 7 0.00 -3.99 1.44
CA GLY A 7 -0.94 -4.81 0.69
C GLY A 7 -0.95 -6.27 1.14
N GLU A 8 0.21 -6.86 1.39
CA GLU A 8 0.33 -8.22 1.91
C GLU A 8 -0.16 -8.32 3.36
N ARG A 9 0.19 -7.35 4.23
CA ARG A 9 -0.35 -7.29 5.60
C ARG A 9 -1.87 -7.16 5.61
N ARG A 10 -2.44 -6.31 4.72
CA ARG A 10 -3.89 -6.19 4.55
C ARG A 10 -4.56 -7.51 4.15
N LYS A 11 -3.95 -8.28 3.25
CA LYS A 11 -4.47 -9.61 2.86
C LYS A 11 -4.45 -10.58 4.04
N ALA A 12 -3.34 -10.62 4.79
CA ALA A 12 -3.21 -11.47 5.97
C ALA A 12 -4.28 -11.15 7.02
N LEU A 13 -4.42 -9.88 7.40
CA LEU A 13 -5.44 -9.43 8.37
C LEU A 13 -6.87 -9.78 7.92
N ARG A 14 -7.18 -9.65 6.63
CA ARG A 14 -8.50 -10.04 6.09
C ARG A 14 -8.76 -11.54 6.19
N LYS A 15 -7.73 -12.35 5.94
CA LYS A 15 -7.83 -13.81 6.06
C LYS A 15 -8.09 -14.20 7.52
N GLU A 16 -7.32 -13.66 8.44
CA GLU A 16 -7.46 -13.93 9.87
C GLU A 16 -8.83 -13.47 10.40
N ALA A 17 -9.28 -12.26 10.03
CA ALA A 17 -10.61 -11.78 10.37
C ALA A 17 -11.73 -12.69 9.84
N LEU A 18 -11.56 -13.29 8.66
CA LEU A 18 -12.53 -14.23 8.12
C LEU A 18 -12.57 -15.53 8.94
N GLU A 19 -11.42 -16.06 9.32
CA GLU A 19 -11.31 -17.25 10.17
C GLU A 19 -11.97 -17.03 11.54
N LEU A 20 -11.68 -15.89 12.20
CA LEU A 20 -12.32 -15.52 13.47
C LEU A 20 -13.83 -15.34 13.33
N ALA A 21 -14.31 -14.74 12.23
CA ALA A 21 -15.75 -14.62 11.97
C ALA A 21 -16.42 -15.99 11.75
N MET A 22 -15.75 -16.95 11.11
CA MET A 22 -16.25 -18.32 10.97
C MET A 22 -16.33 -19.01 12.34
N GLN A 23 -15.30 -18.87 13.17
CA GLN A 23 -15.30 -19.41 14.54
C GLN A 23 -16.38 -18.78 15.42
N SER A 24 -16.58 -17.47 15.32
CA SER A 24 -17.67 -16.73 15.97
C SER A 24 -19.04 -17.32 15.59
N ARG A 25 -19.29 -17.54 14.29
CA ARG A 25 -20.54 -18.17 13.81
C ARG A 25 -20.73 -19.59 14.35
N ALA A 26 -19.68 -20.39 14.38
CA ALA A 26 -19.73 -21.73 14.95
C ALA A 26 -20.06 -21.70 16.45
N ALA A 27 -19.45 -20.78 17.20
CA ALA A 27 -19.73 -20.58 18.62
C ALA A 27 -21.16 -20.06 18.87
N MET A 28 -21.68 -19.15 18.02
CA MET A 28 -23.08 -18.71 18.08
C MET A 28 -24.05 -19.86 17.81
N LYS A 29 -23.73 -20.76 16.88
CA LYS A 29 -24.56 -21.95 16.63
C LYS A 29 -24.56 -22.88 17.84
N ALA A 30 -23.41 -23.08 18.48
CA ALA A 30 -23.31 -23.87 19.71
C ALA A 30 -24.07 -23.23 20.88
N ALA A 31 -24.19 -21.89 20.91
CA ALA A 31 -24.94 -21.18 21.95
C ALA A 31 -26.43 -21.53 22.02
N GLY A 32 -27.02 -22.07 20.96
CA GLY A 32 -28.39 -22.59 20.99
C GLY A 32 -28.56 -23.81 21.91
N VAL A 33 -27.46 -24.51 22.24
CA VAL A 33 -27.43 -25.65 23.17
C VAL A 33 -26.65 -25.29 24.44
N LEU A 34 -25.64 -24.43 24.32
CA LEU A 34 -24.66 -24.13 25.35
C LEU A 34 -24.53 -22.60 25.55
N PRO A 35 -25.39 -21.95 26.36
CA PRO A 35 -25.44 -20.49 26.47
C PRO A 35 -24.10 -19.81 26.83
N GLN A 36 -23.20 -20.51 27.54
CA GLN A 36 -21.86 -20.02 27.86
C GLN A 36 -20.94 -19.87 26.63
N ALA A 37 -21.36 -20.31 25.44
CA ALA A 37 -20.64 -20.04 24.20
C ALA A 37 -20.83 -18.61 23.68
N VAL A 38 -21.87 -17.88 24.15
CA VAL A 38 -22.16 -16.50 23.70
C VAL A 38 -21.00 -15.53 23.96
N PRO A 39 -20.37 -15.45 25.15
CA PRO A 39 -19.24 -14.56 25.38
C PRO A 39 -18.07 -14.85 24.45
N LYS A 40 -17.76 -16.13 24.22
CA LYS A 40 -16.69 -16.55 23.31
C LYS A 40 -16.97 -16.13 21.86
N ALA A 41 -18.20 -16.32 21.39
CA ALA A 41 -18.60 -15.88 20.07
C ALA A 41 -18.46 -14.37 19.89
N ARG A 42 -18.90 -13.58 20.88
CA ARG A 42 -18.77 -12.11 20.85
C ARG A 42 -17.32 -11.66 20.83
N ALA A 43 -16.44 -12.27 21.63
CA ALA A 43 -15.02 -11.95 21.64
C ALA A 43 -14.37 -12.21 20.27
N LEU A 44 -14.67 -13.36 19.66
CA LEU A 44 -14.17 -13.71 18.31
C LEU A 44 -14.68 -12.72 17.24
N GLN A 45 -15.94 -12.29 17.34
CA GLN A 45 -16.50 -11.30 16.43
C GLN A 45 -15.83 -9.93 16.58
N GLN A 46 -15.61 -9.48 17.82
CA GLN A 46 -14.94 -8.21 18.10
C GLN A 46 -13.52 -8.18 17.53
N GLU A 47 -12.75 -9.25 17.72
CA GLU A 47 -11.40 -9.33 17.15
C GLU A 47 -11.42 -9.38 15.62
N ALA A 48 -12.35 -10.13 15.02
CA ALA A 48 -12.54 -10.13 13.57
C ALA A 48 -12.81 -8.70 13.03
N ASP A 49 -13.65 -7.92 13.71
CA ASP A 49 -13.98 -6.57 13.28
C ASP A 49 -12.82 -5.58 13.51
N ARG A 50 -12.02 -5.77 14.57
CA ARG A 50 -10.76 -5.04 14.78
C ARG A 50 -9.77 -5.27 13.65
N LEU A 51 -9.52 -6.53 13.29
CA LEU A 51 -8.59 -6.88 12.21
C LEU A 51 -9.07 -6.36 10.85
N ARG A 52 -10.40 -6.34 10.61
CA ARG A 52 -10.97 -5.69 9.41
C ARG A 52 -10.72 -4.19 9.38
N ALA A 53 -10.86 -3.51 10.51
CA ALA A 53 -10.59 -2.07 10.60
C ALA A 53 -9.11 -1.76 10.33
N GLU A 54 -8.19 -2.55 10.92
CA GLU A 54 -6.75 -2.41 10.66
C GLU A 54 -6.42 -2.68 9.17
N ALA A 55 -7.04 -3.70 8.57
CA ALA A 55 -6.88 -3.99 7.16
C ALA A 55 -7.40 -2.85 6.25
N GLU A 56 -8.48 -2.17 6.62
CA GLU A 56 -9.00 -1.05 5.83
C GLU A 56 -8.12 0.20 5.98
N ALA A 57 -7.57 0.46 7.18
CA ALA A 57 -6.60 1.53 7.40
C ALA A 57 -5.33 1.37 6.52
N LEU A 58 -4.93 0.13 6.23
CA LEU A 58 -3.79 -0.15 5.34
C LEU A 58 -4.05 0.09 3.84
N LYS A 59 -5.29 0.35 3.43
CA LYS A 59 -5.65 0.53 2.02
C LYS A 59 -4.93 1.71 1.40
N ASP A 60 -4.98 2.87 2.04
CA ASP A 60 -4.38 4.09 1.52
C ASP A 60 -2.85 4.00 1.53
N ARG A 61 -2.29 3.39 2.58
CA ARG A 61 -0.84 3.10 2.65
C ARG A 61 -0.39 2.16 1.53
N ALA A 62 -1.14 1.09 1.27
CA ALA A 62 -0.85 0.17 0.17
C ALA A 62 -0.96 0.85 -1.21
N ARG A 63 -1.90 1.79 -1.38
CA ARG A 63 -2.00 2.59 -2.60
C ARG A 63 -0.78 3.46 -2.78
N LEU A 64 -0.23 4.08 -1.73
CA LEU A 64 0.96 4.92 -1.84
C LEU A 64 2.23 4.11 -2.13
N GLU A 65 2.35 2.93 -1.54
CA GLU A 65 3.47 2.01 -1.79
C GLU A 65 3.46 1.42 -3.21
N ASP A 66 2.32 1.39 -3.91
CA ASP A 66 2.20 0.85 -5.28
C ASP A 66 2.77 1.80 -6.35
N LEU A 67 4.04 2.13 -6.26
CA LEU A 67 4.78 2.95 -7.22
C LEU A 67 6.13 2.32 -7.52
N SER A 68 6.69 2.67 -8.68
CA SER A 68 8.05 2.26 -9.05
C SER A 68 8.89 3.49 -9.30
N ILE A 69 10.12 3.51 -8.80
CA ILE A 69 11.14 4.50 -9.17
C ILE A 69 12.11 3.88 -10.16
N TRP A 70 12.60 4.69 -11.10
CA TRP A 70 13.56 4.27 -12.13
C TRP A 70 14.41 5.46 -12.56
N THR A 71 15.56 5.20 -13.17
CA THR A 71 16.45 6.25 -13.67
C THR A 71 16.23 6.47 -15.17
N MET A 72 15.94 7.70 -15.56
CA MET A 72 15.93 8.13 -16.96
C MET A 72 17.31 8.66 -17.32
N GLU A 73 17.92 8.04 -18.33
CA GLU A 73 19.09 8.59 -19.00
C GLU A 73 18.66 9.69 -19.99
N LYS A 74 19.37 10.81 -19.96
CA LYS A 74 19.18 11.91 -20.90
C LYS A 74 20.53 12.39 -21.40
N VAL A 75 20.83 12.05 -22.65
CA VAL A 75 21.99 12.56 -23.37
C VAL A 75 21.64 13.93 -23.95
N LYS A 76 22.48 14.93 -23.67
CA LYS A 76 22.42 16.24 -24.32
C LYS A 76 23.65 16.41 -25.20
N SER A 77 23.44 16.42 -26.50
CA SER A 77 24.48 16.64 -27.50
C SER A 77 24.65 18.14 -27.77
N SER A 78 25.90 18.59 -27.86
CA SER A 78 26.28 19.91 -28.36
C SER A 78 27.22 19.73 -29.57
N LYS A 79 27.51 20.83 -30.28
CA LYS A 79 28.37 20.81 -31.48
C LYS A 79 29.79 20.26 -31.24
N LYS A 80 30.26 20.22 -29.99
CA LYS A 80 31.61 19.74 -29.62
C LYS A 80 31.65 18.56 -28.67
N ASP A 81 30.60 18.33 -27.88
CA ASP A 81 30.60 17.29 -26.84
C ASP A 81 29.18 16.85 -26.47
N SER A 82 29.04 15.65 -25.91
CA SER A 82 27.79 15.10 -25.39
C SER A 82 27.88 14.89 -23.89
N ARG A 83 26.85 15.31 -23.15
CA ARG A 83 26.77 15.09 -21.70
C ARG A 83 25.56 14.26 -21.33
N THR A 84 25.80 13.18 -20.61
CA THR A 84 24.76 12.29 -20.09
C THR A 84 24.34 12.72 -18.69
N TYR A 85 23.03 12.77 -18.46
CA TYR A 85 22.42 13.07 -17.18
C TYR A 85 21.48 11.93 -16.78
N TYR A 86 21.48 11.59 -15.49
CA TYR A 86 20.54 10.65 -14.91
C TYR A 86 19.53 11.38 -14.03
N TYR A 87 18.25 11.06 -14.24
CA TYR A 87 17.14 11.63 -13.50
C TYR A 87 16.32 10.52 -12.85
N TRP A 88 15.94 10.73 -11.61
CA TRP A 88 14.95 9.91 -10.95
C TRP A 88 13.57 10.21 -11.51
N MET A 89 12.89 9.14 -11.89
CA MET A 89 11.51 9.12 -12.34
C MET A 89 10.71 8.24 -11.40
N ALA A 90 9.43 8.54 -11.24
CA ALA A 90 8.47 7.65 -10.61
C ALA A 90 7.34 7.36 -11.57
N THR A 91 6.79 6.15 -11.47
CA THR A 91 5.60 5.74 -12.21
C THR A 91 4.60 5.08 -11.26
N TRP A 92 3.32 5.43 -11.42
CA TRP A 92 2.22 4.77 -10.70
C TRP A 92 0.92 4.83 -11.48
N ARG A 93 -0.04 3.99 -11.08
CA ARG A 93 -1.40 3.99 -11.65
C ARG A 93 -2.29 5.01 -10.95
N GLU A 94 -3.05 5.76 -11.75
CA GLU A 94 -4.08 6.69 -11.33
C GLU A 94 -5.35 6.35 -12.11
N GLY A 95 -6.25 5.57 -11.49
CA GLY A 95 -7.39 4.97 -12.19
C GLY A 95 -6.93 4.06 -13.34
N SER A 96 -7.38 4.37 -14.56
CA SER A 96 -7.01 3.65 -15.79
C SER A 96 -5.68 4.10 -16.41
N HIS A 97 -5.10 5.21 -15.95
CA HIS A 97 -3.91 5.81 -16.57
C HIS A 97 -2.65 5.54 -15.76
N THR A 98 -1.50 5.60 -16.44
CA THR A 98 -0.18 5.56 -15.81
C THR A 98 0.37 6.98 -15.76
N ARG A 99 0.74 7.43 -14.56
CA ARG A 99 1.36 8.73 -14.33
C ARG A 99 2.86 8.55 -14.19
N ASN A 100 3.63 9.30 -14.98
CA ASN A 100 5.08 9.36 -14.88
C ASN A 100 5.49 10.74 -14.37
N VAL A 101 6.37 10.78 -13.37
CA VAL A 101 6.74 12.02 -12.68
C VAL A 101 8.25 12.11 -12.54
N HIS A 102 8.80 13.27 -12.93
CA HIS A 102 10.20 13.60 -12.70
C HIS A 102 10.43 14.01 -11.24
N LEU A 103 11.38 13.36 -10.58
CA LEU A 103 11.70 13.58 -9.17
C LEU A 103 12.90 14.51 -8.99
N GLY A 104 13.87 14.48 -9.92
CA GLY A 104 15.08 15.27 -9.86
C GLY A 104 16.30 14.53 -10.41
N SER A 105 17.46 15.15 -10.35
CA SER A 105 18.71 14.53 -10.79
C SER A 105 19.23 13.51 -9.78
N CYS A 106 19.72 12.36 -10.27
CA CYS A 106 20.38 11.34 -9.43
C CYS A 106 21.67 11.85 -8.77
N ALA A 107 22.28 12.90 -9.32
CA ALA A 107 23.46 13.52 -8.71
C ALA A 107 23.14 14.28 -7.41
N LYS A 108 21.87 14.56 -7.13
CA LYS A 108 21.43 15.38 -5.98
C LYS A 108 20.62 14.61 -4.94
N MET A 109 20.21 13.38 -5.23
CA MET A 109 19.43 12.55 -4.32
C MET A 109 19.65 11.08 -4.61
N ASP A 110 19.67 10.27 -3.56
CA ASP A 110 19.72 8.81 -3.66
C ASP A 110 18.33 8.21 -3.95
N ALA A 111 18.28 6.89 -4.03
CA ALA A 111 17.06 6.14 -4.33
C ALA A 111 16.01 6.25 -3.21
N ASP A 112 16.41 6.29 -1.94
CA ASP A 112 15.50 6.37 -0.80
C ASP A 112 14.84 7.75 -0.71
N ALA A 113 15.62 8.82 -0.90
CA ALA A 113 15.11 10.18 -1.01
C ALA A 113 14.18 10.33 -2.22
N ALA A 114 14.52 9.73 -3.36
CA ALA A 114 13.65 9.69 -4.52
C ALA A 114 12.33 8.94 -4.24
N LEU A 115 12.40 7.81 -3.51
CA LEU A 115 11.23 7.04 -3.11
C LEU A 115 10.30 7.84 -2.19
N GLN A 116 10.84 8.51 -1.17
CA GLN A 116 10.04 9.36 -0.27
C GLN A 116 9.40 10.53 -1.03
N LYS A 117 10.16 11.16 -1.93
CA LYS A 117 9.63 12.23 -2.79
C LYS A 117 8.53 11.72 -3.72
N ALA A 118 8.66 10.51 -4.26
CA ALA A 118 7.62 9.88 -5.08
C ALA A 118 6.34 9.62 -4.27
N LYS A 119 6.46 9.11 -3.04
CA LYS A 119 5.33 8.89 -2.12
C LYS A 119 4.59 10.20 -1.82
N ALA A 120 5.33 11.27 -1.51
CA ALA A 120 4.75 12.60 -1.29
C ALA A 120 3.98 13.11 -2.53
N LYS A 121 4.58 13.03 -3.71
CA LYS A 121 3.91 13.45 -4.96
C LYS A 121 2.68 12.61 -5.28
N LYS A 122 2.71 11.32 -4.95
CA LYS A 122 1.57 10.42 -5.12
C LYS A 122 0.44 10.73 -4.13
N ALA A 123 0.76 11.15 -2.91
CA ALA A 123 -0.20 11.66 -1.92
C ALA A 123 -1.03 12.81 -2.47
N GLU A 124 -0.31 13.83 -2.94
CA GLU A 124 -0.86 15.07 -3.46
C GLU A 124 -1.77 14.76 -4.64
N ALA A 125 -1.31 13.88 -5.54
CA ALA A 125 -2.07 13.41 -6.69
C ALA A 125 -3.36 12.67 -6.31
N LEU A 126 -3.33 11.82 -5.27
CA LEU A 126 -4.48 11.01 -4.85
C LEU A 126 -5.40 11.71 -3.85
N GLY A 127 -5.05 12.91 -3.37
CA GLY A 127 -5.77 13.61 -2.30
C GLY A 127 -5.75 12.88 -0.95
N VAL A 128 -4.78 11.97 -0.76
CA VAL A 128 -4.65 11.18 0.47
C VAL A 128 -3.69 11.91 1.40
N LYS A 129 -4.19 12.37 2.56
CA LYS A 129 -3.34 12.87 3.65
C LYS A 129 -2.83 11.68 4.46
N PHE A 130 -1.55 11.73 4.82
CA PHE A 130 -0.90 10.76 5.70
C PHE A 130 -0.04 11.46 6.73
#